data_AF-A0A6C0JUT0-F1
#
_entry.id   AF-A0A6C0JUT0-F1
#
_cell.length_a   1.000
_cell.length_b   1.000
_cell.length_c   1.000
_cell.angle_alpha   90.00
_cell.angle_beta   90.00
_cell.angle_gamma   90.00
#
_symmetry.space_group_name_H-M   'P 1'
#
loop_
_entity.id
_entity.type
_entity.pdbx_description
1 polymer ?
#
loop_
_entity_poly.entity_id
_entity_poly.type
_entity_poly.pdbx_seq_one_letter_code
_entity_poly.pdbx_strand_id
1 'polypeptide(L)'
;MVKKTSKNYNIYVIITILIIFFIILFYLFYNNYKLKKENQFFKKSNSTINNDLIMEKENNTNYYNQIFDYKKENDEILSRYNSLQSEYDNKVCMSVSEFNKLKSNRNDTINRDYRVLYDELYPPLNRSDTNNHTNLANNIMTRNMYIKTNNVDDTYRLVAYVTSNSDNKDIGNNSWKLFGRQKDRHRSEFYMTPTNNNNDVKIPLTDNIIVGEKVRDIYAIPNTLQFNSPMLNSDVYEVTEVPKADLTSNYI
;
A
#
# COMPACT_ATOMS: atom_id res chain seq x y z
N MET A 1 84.93 69.62 10.33
CA MET A 1 84.17 69.37 11.57
C MET A 1 82.68 69.31 11.24
N VAL A 2 82.12 68.11 11.01
CA VAL A 2 80.67 67.83 11.13
C VAL A 2 80.54 66.37 11.60
N LYS A 3 80.36 66.18 12.91
CA LYS A 3 79.94 64.89 13.49
C LYS A 3 78.43 64.74 13.25
N LYS A 4 78.00 63.97 12.26
CA LYS A 4 76.60 63.54 12.10
C LYS A 4 76.51 62.20 11.38
N THR A 5 76.59 61.08 12.11
CA THR A 5 76.14 59.76 11.61
C THR A 5 75.76 58.73 12.69
N SER A 6 75.58 59.10 13.98
CA SER A 6 75.17 58.11 15.01
C SER A 6 73.65 58.01 15.24
N LYS A 7 72.86 59.02 14.86
CA LYS A 7 71.39 59.02 15.10
C LYS A 7 70.60 58.10 14.18
N ASN A 8 71.05 57.89 12.93
CA ASN A 8 70.30 57.07 11.97
C ASN A 8 70.45 55.56 12.25
N TYR A 9 71.59 55.11 12.77
CA TYR A 9 71.82 53.70 13.06
C TYR A 9 70.88 53.16 14.16
N ASN A 10 70.66 53.94 15.22
CA ASN A 10 69.73 53.56 16.29
C ASN A 10 68.28 53.46 15.81
N ILE A 11 67.88 54.26 14.82
CA ILE A 11 66.52 54.21 14.25
C ILE A 11 66.31 52.89 13.48
N TYR A 12 67.29 52.47 12.67
CA TYR A 12 67.19 51.20 11.95
C TYR A 12 67.16 49.98 12.88
N VAL A 13 67.92 50.00 13.97
CA VAL A 13 67.90 48.91 14.99
C VAL A 13 66.54 48.84 15.70
N ILE A 14 65.91 49.97 16.00
CA ILE A 14 64.56 49.99 16.61
C ILE A 14 63.51 49.44 15.63
N ILE A 15 63.61 49.82 14.35
CA ILE A 15 62.68 49.35 13.31
C ILE A 15 62.81 47.83 13.09
N THR A 16 64.04 47.28 13.05
CA THR A 16 64.22 45.84 12.88
C THR A 16 63.69 45.03 14.07
N ILE A 17 63.88 45.52 15.30
CA ILE A 17 63.30 44.91 16.51
C ILE A 17 61.76 44.91 16.44
N LEU A 18 61.15 46.02 16.00
CA LEU A 18 59.69 46.10 15.82
C LEU A 18 59.18 45.11 14.77
N ILE A 19 59.86 44.97 13.64
CA ILE A 19 59.47 44.02 12.58
C ILE A 19 59.54 42.58 13.10
N ILE A 20 60.62 42.22 13.81
CA ILE A 20 60.76 40.89 14.41
C ILE A 20 59.65 40.63 15.43
N PHE A 21 59.32 41.63 16.26
CA PHE A 21 58.23 41.52 17.22
C PHE A 21 56.86 41.29 16.55
N PHE A 22 56.57 41.98 15.45
CA PHE A 22 55.34 41.77 14.68
C PHE A 22 55.28 40.39 14.03
N ILE A 23 56.39 39.87 13.52
CA ILE A 23 56.46 38.51 12.95
C ILE A 23 56.16 37.46 14.03
N ILE A 24 56.73 37.61 15.23
CA ILE A 24 56.47 36.70 16.36
C ILE A 24 55.00 36.76 16.77
N LEU A 25 54.42 37.96 16.89
CA LEU A 25 53.00 38.12 17.19
C LEU A 25 52.10 37.45 16.15
N PHE A 26 52.40 37.65 14.86
CA PHE A 26 51.62 37.06 13.78
C PHE A 26 51.71 35.52 13.80
N TYR A 27 52.89 34.97 14.06
CA TYR A 27 53.10 33.54 14.19
C TYR A 27 52.30 32.94 15.37
N LEU A 28 52.33 33.59 16.54
CA LEU A 28 51.57 33.16 17.70
C LEU A 28 50.06 33.22 17.44
N PHE A 29 49.58 34.28 16.78
CA PHE A 29 48.17 34.43 16.44
C PHE A 29 47.70 33.35 15.46
N TYR A 30 48.49 33.04 14.43
CA TYR A 30 48.20 32.00 13.46
C TYR A 30 48.09 30.62 14.10
N ASN A 31 49.05 30.26 14.97
CA ASN A 31 49.02 28.97 15.68
C ASN A 31 47.80 28.83 16.59
N ASN A 32 47.43 29.90 17.29
CA ASN A 32 46.24 29.90 18.16
C ASN A 32 44.94 29.77 17.34
N TYR A 33 44.87 30.44 16.19
CA TYR A 33 43.73 30.30 15.28
C TYR A 33 43.59 28.87 14.73
N LYS A 34 44.70 28.24 14.32
CA LYS A 34 44.72 26.85 13.83
C LYS A 34 44.23 25.87 14.91
N LEU A 35 44.76 25.98 16.13
CA LEU A 35 44.34 25.15 17.28
C LEU A 35 42.84 25.30 17.59
N LYS A 36 42.31 26.53 17.55
CA LYS A 36 40.88 26.78 17.80
C LYS A 36 39.99 26.10 16.75
N LYS A 37 40.42 26.10 15.49
CA LYS A 37 39.69 25.47 14.38
C LYS A 37 39.68 23.95 14.53
N GLU A 38 40.84 23.34 14.81
CA GLU A 38 40.94 21.88 15.03
C GLU A 38 40.05 21.44 16.22
N ASN A 39 40.08 22.15 17.35
CA ASN A 39 39.23 21.84 18.50
C ASN A 39 37.72 21.93 18.20
N GLN A 40 37.29 22.85 17.33
CA GLN A 40 35.90 22.93 16.90
C GLN A 40 35.49 21.73 16.04
N PHE A 41 36.38 21.25 15.15
CA PHE A 41 36.13 20.05 14.36
C PHE A 41 36.03 18.80 15.25
N PHE A 42 36.95 18.62 16.20
CA PHE A 42 36.89 17.48 17.13
C PHE A 42 35.63 17.51 18.00
N LYS A 43 35.22 18.69 18.49
CA LYS A 43 34.00 18.83 19.29
C LYS A 43 32.74 18.46 18.50
N LYS A 44 32.66 18.85 17.22
CA LYS A 44 31.54 18.52 16.33
C LYS A 44 31.52 17.05 15.92
N SER A 45 32.69 16.45 15.69
CA SER A 45 32.81 15.02 15.39
C SER A 45 32.33 14.16 16.57
N ASN A 46 32.79 14.47 17.78
CA ASN A 46 32.42 13.73 18.98
C ASN A 46 30.93 13.87 19.34
N SER A 47 30.31 15.04 19.14
CA SER A 47 28.87 15.19 19.37
C SER A 47 28.04 14.37 18.39
N THR A 48 28.50 14.24 17.14
CA THR A 48 27.78 13.46 16.11
C THR A 48 27.87 11.96 16.43
N ILE A 49 29.07 11.46 16.72
CA ILE A 49 29.29 10.04 17.10
C ILE A 49 28.48 9.65 18.33
N ASN A 50 28.42 10.51 19.36
CA ASN A 50 27.65 10.21 20.57
C ASN A 50 26.14 10.15 20.30
N ASN A 51 25.62 11.01 19.43
CA ASN A 51 24.19 11.00 19.08
C ASN A 51 23.82 9.76 18.27
N ASP A 52 24.67 9.34 17.34
CA ASP A 52 24.45 8.14 16.53
C ASP A 52 24.46 6.88 17.42
N LEU A 53 25.39 6.79 18.38
CA LEU A 53 25.45 5.69 19.36
C LEU A 53 24.23 5.65 20.29
N ILE A 54 23.70 6.82 20.69
CA ILE A 54 22.49 6.89 21.52
C ILE A 54 21.26 6.42 20.72
N MET A 55 21.10 6.87 19.48
CA MET A 55 19.99 6.42 18.61
C MET A 55 20.05 4.92 18.31
N GLU A 56 21.24 4.36 18.08
CA GLU A 56 21.41 2.93 17.86
C GLU A 56 21.02 2.11 19.11
N LYS A 57 21.37 2.60 20.30
CA LYS A 57 21.01 1.96 21.58
C LYS A 57 19.50 2.01 21.85
N GLU A 58 18.84 3.12 21.55
CA GLU A 58 17.38 3.27 21.70
C GLU A 58 16.62 2.36 20.73
N ASN A 59 17.06 2.28 19.47
CA ASN A 59 16.48 1.39 18.46
C ASN A 59 16.61 -0.09 18.85
N ASN A 60 17.78 -0.50 19.33
CA ASN A 60 18.00 -1.87 19.80
C ASN A 60 17.11 -2.19 21.02
N THR A 61 16.97 -1.26 21.96
CA THR A 61 16.11 -1.45 23.15
C THR A 61 14.64 -1.61 22.75
N ASN A 62 14.15 -0.80 21.81
CA ASN A 62 12.79 -0.92 21.29
C ASN A 62 12.55 -2.26 20.57
N TYR A 63 13.53 -2.74 19.80
CA TYR A 63 13.45 -4.04 19.14
C TYR A 63 13.36 -5.22 20.15
N TYR A 64 14.17 -5.20 21.21
CA TYR A 64 14.11 -6.23 22.25
C TYR A 64 12.79 -6.21 23.04
N ASN A 65 12.24 -5.03 23.32
CA ASN A 65 10.94 -4.90 23.98
C ASN A 65 9.81 -5.49 23.13
N GLN A 66 9.80 -5.21 21.82
CA GLN A 66 8.82 -5.81 20.90
C GLN A 66 8.91 -7.34 20.88
N ILE A 67 10.12 -7.90 20.81
CA ILE A 67 10.31 -9.36 20.86
C ILE A 67 9.78 -9.96 22.18
N PHE A 68 9.99 -9.27 23.30
CA PHE A 68 9.51 -9.72 24.61
C PHE A 68 7.98 -9.72 24.69
N ASP A 69 7.34 -8.67 24.16
CA ASP A 69 5.87 -8.57 24.12
C ASP A 69 5.26 -9.67 23.24
N TYR A 70 5.83 -9.92 22.05
CA TYR A 70 5.37 -11.02 21.18
C TYR A 70 5.53 -12.40 21.82
N LYS A 71 6.61 -12.62 22.58
CA LYS A 71 6.82 -13.88 23.27
C LYS A 71 5.79 -14.08 24.38
N LYS A 72 5.49 -13.03 25.14
CA LYS A 72 4.46 -13.05 26.19
C LYS A 72 3.07 -13.35 25.62
N GLU A 73 2.71 -12.71 24.50
CA GLU A 73 1.43 -12.96 23.82
C GLU A 73 1.32 -14.41 23.33
N ASN A 74 2.39 -14.96 22.75
CA ASN A 74 2.44 -16.36 22.31
C ASN A 74 2.30 -17.35 23.48
N ASP A 75 2.94 -17.08 24.62
CA ASP A 75 2.84 -17.94 25.80
C ASP A 75 1.41 -17.90 26.40
N GLU A 76 0.74 -16.75 26.36
CA GLU A 76 -0.67 -16.60 26.76
C GLU A 76 -1.62 -17.35 25.81
N ILE A 77 -1.40 -17.26 24.49
CA ILE A 77 -2.16 -18.01 23.48
C ILE A 77 -1.97 -19.52 23.65
N LEU A 78 -0.74 -19.98 23.87
CA LEU A 78 -0.44 -21.40 24.06
C LEU A 78 -1.07 -21.95 25.35
N SER A 79 -1.06 -21.17 26.42
CA SER A 79 -1.74 -21.50 27.68
C SER A 79 -3.25 -21.63 27.48
N ARG A 80 -3.86 -20.67 26.76
CA ARG A 80 -5.29 -20.71 26.41
C ARG A 80 -5.63 -21.91 25.54
N TYR A 81 -4.81 -22.21 24.52
CA TYR A 81 -4.98 -23.38 23.66
C TYR A 81 -4.92 -24.69 24.47
N ASN A 82 -3.95 -24.84 25.36
CA ASN A 82 -3.81 -26.05 26.18
C ASN A 82 -4.98 -26.23 27.18
N SER A 83 -5.51 -25.13 27.73
CA SER A 83 -6.72 -25.20 28.56
C SER A 83 -7.95 -25.66 27.77
N LEU A 84 -8.10 -25.17 26.54
CA LEU A 84 -9.19 -25.58 25.64
C LEU A 84 -9.02 -27.04 25.18
N GLN A 85 -7.81 -27.47 24.83
CA GLN A 85 -7.53 -28.85 24.42
C GLN A 85 -7.93 -29.87 25.50
N SER A 86 -7.70 -29.56 26.78
CA SER A 86 -8.07 -30.43 27.91
C SER A 86 -9.58 -30.61 28.08
N GLU A 87 -10.38 -29.66 27.58
CA GLU A 87 -11.85 -29.72 27.56
C GLU A 87 -12.38 -30.48 26.33
N TYR A 88 -11.63 -30.48 25.22
CA TYR A 88 -12.01 -31.11 23.95
C TYR A 88 -11.56 -32.56 23.77
N ASP A 89 -10.50 -33.02 24.44
CA ASP A 89 -9.93 -34.37 24.26
C ASP A 89 -10.87 -35.53 24.66
N ASN A 90 -11.99 -35.26 25.32
CA ASN A 90 -13.02 -36.28 25.58
C ASN A 90 -14.02 -36.49 24.42
N LYS A 91 -13.95 -35.73 23.31
CA LYS A 91 -15.00 -35.78 22.25
C LYS A 91 -14.55 -35.52 20.80
N VAL A 92 -13.26 -35.52 20.48
CA VAL A 92 -12.82 -35.16 19.11
C VAL A 92 -13.21 -36.19 18.05
N CYS A 93 -13.32 -37.48 18.40
CA CYS A 93 -13.70 -38.52 17.45
C CYS A 93 -14.97 -39.24 17.88
N MET A 94 -15.97 -39.26 16.99
CA MET A 94 -17.16 -40.09 17.16
C MET A 94 -16.76 -41.58 17.14
N SER A 95 -17.19 -42.34 18.13
CA SER A 95 -16.93 -43.78 18.16
C SER A 95 -17.65 -44.49 17.01
N VAL A 96 -17.08 -45.61 16.52
CA VAL A 96 -17.70 -46.43 15.46
C VAL A 96 -19.12 -46.86 15.84
N SER A 97 -19.40 -47.08 17.13
CA SER A 97 -20.73 -47.38 17.65
C SER A 97 -21.72 -46.21 17.55
N GLU A 98 -21.27 -44.98 17.75
CA GLU A 98 -22.11 -43.78 17.59
C GLU A 98 -22.37 -43.49 16.12
N PHE A 99 -21.36 -43.61 15.26
CA PHE A 99 -21.51 -43.49 13.81
C PHE A 99 -22.59 -44.44 13.26
N ASN A 100 -22.59 -45.69 13.72
CA ASN A 100 -23.58 -46.68 13.32
C ASN A 100 -25.01 -46.37 13.85
N LYS A 101 -25.14 -45.66 14.98
CA LYS A 101 -26.44 -45.15 15.46
C LYS A 101 -26.97 -43.99 14.62
N LEU A 102 -26.10 -43.11 14.12
CA LEU A 102 -26.52 -41.98 13.28
C LEU A 102 -26.90 -42.41 11.86
N LYS A 103 -26.25 -43.46 11.32
CA LYS A 103 -26.56 -44.02 10.00
C LYS A 103 -28.01 -44.52 9.86
N SER A 104 -28.69 -44.88 10.95
CA SER A 104 -30.08 -45.35 10.91
C SER A 104 -31.13 -44.23 10.94
N ASN A 105 -30.74 -42.97 11.19
CA ASN A 105 -31.66 -41.84 11.38
C ASN A 105 -31.42 -40.75 10.32
N ARG A 106 -32.22 -40.73 9.25
CA ARG A 106 -32.11 -39.75 8.13
C ARG A 106 -32.25 -38.28 8.54
N ASN A 107 -32.90 -37.99 9.68
CA ASN A 107 -33.00 -36.64 10.22
C ASN A 107 -31.65 -36.10 10.72
N ASP A 108 -30.68 -36.98 10.99
CA ASP A 108 -29.38 -36.59 11.52
C ASP A 108 -28.42 -36.08 10.44
N THR A 109 -28.60 -36.50 9.18
CA THR A 109 -27.82 -35.96 8.05
C THR A 109 -28.07 -34.47 7.87
N ILE A 110 -29.34 -34.05 8.03
CA ILE A 110 -29.73 -32.64 7.99
C ILE A 110 -29.07 -31.86 9.15
N ASN A 111 -29.11 -32.40 10.37
CA ASN A 111 -28.49 -31.77 11.54
C ASN A 111 -26.95 -31.72 11.46
N ARG A 112 -26.32 -32.75 10.88
CA ARG A 112 -24.89 -32.79 10.61
C ARG A 112 -24.49 -31.71 9.62
N ASP A 113 -25.23 -31.60 8.51
CA ASP A 113 -24.93 -30.60 7.48
C ASP A 113 -25.12 -29.18 8.06
N TYR A 114 -26.12 -28.96 8.92
CA TYR A 114 -26.24 -27.70 9.67
C TYR A 114 -25.04 -27.41 10.60
N ARG A 115 -24.50 -28.41 11.31
CA ARG A 115 -23.33 -28.21 12.19
C ARG A 115 -22.09 -27.76 11.44
N VAL A 116 -21.88 -28.25 10.21
CA VAL A 116 -20.79 -27.79 9.35
C VAL A 116 -20.96 -26.32 8.97
N LEU A 117 -22.20 -25.85 8.77
CA LEU A 117 -22.45 -24.44 8.41
C LEU A 117 -22.20 -23.45 9.57
N TYR A 118 -22.22 -23.92 10.82
CA TYR A 118 -22.01 -23.12 12.03
C TYR A 118 -20.65 -23.33 12.69
N ASP A 119 -19.75 -24.10 12.05
CA ASP A 119 -18.39 -24.31 12.52
C ASP A 119 -17.55 -23.04 12.28
N GLU A 120 -16.86 -22.55 13.30
CA GLU A 120 -15.99 -21.36 13.22
C GLU A 120 -14.82 -21.55 12.26
N LEU A 121 -14.43 -22.80 12.00
CA LEU A 121 -13.38 -23.17 11.04
C LEU A 121 -13.93 -23.42 9.62
N TYR A 122 -15.23 -23.20 9.41
CA TYR A 122 -15.90 -23.35 8.11
C TYR A 122 -16.40 -22.00 7.56
N PRO A 123 -16.14 -21.68 6.29
CA PRO A 123 -15.38 -22.47 5.33
C PRO A 123 -13.86 -22.43 5.63
N PRO A 124 -13.11 -23.47 5.20
CA PRO A 124 -11.66 -23.53 5.45
C PRO A 124 -10.94 -22.29 4.90
N LEU A 125 -9.85 -21.89 5.57
CA LEU A 125 -8.97 -20.79 5.15
C LEU A 125 -8.69 -20.87 3.64
N ASN A 126 -8.90 -19.77 2.92
CA ASN A 126 -8.93 -19.64 1.44
C ASN A 126 -10.22 -20.04 0.69
N ARG A 127 -11.36 -20.24 1.36
CA ARG A 127 -12.67 -20.21 0.68
C ARG A 127 -13.49 -18.99 1.11
N SER A 128 -14.36 -18.57 0.20
CA SER A 128 -15.09 -17.29 0.16
C SER A 128 -15.64 -16.79 1.50
N ASP A 129 -15.61 -15.46 1.64
CA ASP A 129 -16.04 -14.62 2.78
C ASP A 129 -17.28 -15.14 3.55
N THR A 130 -17.18 -15.21 4.87
CA THR A 130 -18.16 -15.76 5.83
C THR A 130 -19.56 -15.13 5.69
N ASN A 131 -19.63 -13.90 5.20
CA ASN A 131 -20.89 -13.19 4.96
C ASN A 131 -21.74 -13.83 3.84
N ASN A 132 -21.11 -14.33 2.77
CA ASN A 132 -21.83 -14.96 1.66
C ASN A 132 -22.37 -16.34 2.03
N HIS A 133 -21.65 -17.05 2.89
CA HIS A 133 -22.00 -18.38 3.33
C HIS A 133 -23.20 -18.36 4.30
N THR A 134 -23.22 -17.43 5.26
CA THR A 134 -24.35 -17.25 6.19
C THR A 134 -25.63 -16.84 5.46
N ASN A 135 -25.51 -15.97 4.44
CA ASN A 135 -26.65 -15.59 3.60
C ASN A 135 -27.18 -16.74 2.74
N LEU A 136 -26.30 -17.63 2.26
CA LEU A 136 -26.68 -18.84 1.54
C LEU A 136 -27.45 -19.81 2.44
N ALA A 137 -26.94 -20.08 3.65
CA ALA A 137 -27.59 -20.93 4.64
C ALA A 137 -28.99 -20.41 5.02
N ASN A 138 -29.11 -19.09 5.28
CA ASN A 138 -30.37 -18.45 5.60
C ASN A 138 -31.38 -18.47 4.44
N ASN A 139 -30.92 -18.35 3.19
CA ASN A 139 -31.78 -18.44 2.00
C ASN A 139 -32.28 -19.87 1.73
N ILE A 140 -31.45 -20.88 1.98
CA ILE A 140 -31.84 -22.30 1.92
C ILE A 140 -32.90 -22.60 2.99
N MET A 141 -32.68 -22.13 4.23
CA MET A 141 -33.64 -22.30 5.33
C MET A 141 -34.98 -21.60 5.07
N THR A 142 -34.97 -20.43 4.43
CA THR A 142 -36.18 -19.64 4.13
C THR A 142 -36.84 -20.00 2.78
N ARG A 143 -36.32 -20.98 2.03
CA ARG A 143 -36.76 -21.39 0.68
C ARG A 143 -36.75 -20.27 -0.36
N ASN A 144 -36.01 -19.18 -0.12
CA ASN A 144 -35.76 -18.16 -1.12
C ASN A 144 -34.63 -18.63 -2.04
N MET A 145 -34.99 -19.40 -3.07
CA MET A 145 -34.05 -20.01 -4.04
C MET A 145 -33.24 -19.03 -4.90
N TYR A 146 -33.44 -17.72 -4.74
CA TYR A 146 -32.68 -16.70 -5.45
C TYR A 146 -31.42 -16.33 -4.68
N ILE A 147 -30.41 -17.20 -4.73
CA ILE A 147 -29.06 -16.83 -4.35
C ILE A 147 -28.48 -16.01 -5.51
N LYS A 148 -28.10 -14.76 -5.25
CA LYS A 148 -27.19 -14.04 -6.15
C LYS A 148 -25.83 -14.73 -6.05
N THR A 149 -25.58 -15.70 -6.94
CA THR A 149 -24.31 -16.44 -7.00
C THR A 149 -23.15 -15.60 -7.50
N ASN A 150 -23.43 -14.39 -8.00
CA ASN A 150 -22.42 -13.39 -8.27
C ASN A 150 -22.28 -12.56 -7.01
N ASN A 151 -21.09 -12.61 -6.41
CA ASN A 151 -20.65 -11.67 -5.40
C ASN A 151 -20.90 -10.25 -5.99
N VAL A 152 -21.93 -9.53 -5.55
CA VAL A 152 -22.28 -8.21 -6.11
C VAL A 152 -21.43 -7.12 -5.48
N ASP A 153 -20.13 -7.41 -5.35
CA ASP A 153 -19.07 -6.42 -5.27
C ASP A 153 -18.11 -6.69 -6.43
N ASP A 154 -18.64 -6.90 -7.65
CA ASP A 154 -17.81 -6.66 -8.84
C ASP A 154 -17.51 -5.17 -8.84
N THR A 155 -16.37 -4.85 -8.23
CA THR A 155 -15.88 -3.49 -8.12
C THR A 155 -15.45 -3.04 -9.51
N TYR A 156 -15.59 -1.75 -9.76
CA TYR A 156 -15.14 -1.20 -11.03
C TYR A 156 -13.64 -1.42 -11.18
N ARG A 157 -13.25 -2.15 -12.23
CA ARG A 157 -11.85 -2.36 -12.60
C ARG A 157 -11.52 -1.60 -13.86
N LEU A 158 -10.26 -1.21 -14.00
CA LEU A 158 -9.75 -0.64 -15.23
C LEU A 158 -9.80 -1.71 -16.32
N VAL A 159 -10.53 -1.46 -17.40
CA VAL A 159 -10.72 -2.42 -18.50
C VAL A 159 -10.06 -1.96 -19.80
N ALA A 160 -9.94 -0.66 -20.01
CA ALA A 160 -9.31 -0.10 -21.20
C ALA A 160 -8.84 1.33 -20.98
N TYR A 161 -7.98 1.80 -21.87
CA TYR A 161 -7.69 3.21 -22.09
C TYR A 161 -8.41 3.67 -23.36
N VAL A 162 -8.96 4.88 -23.34
CA VAL A 162 -9.75 5.44 -24.42
C VAL A 162 -9.11 6.77 -24.81
N THR A 163 -8.62 6.86 -26.04
CA THR A 163 -7.85 8.02 -26.52
C THR A 163 -8.41 8.54 -27.84
N SER A 164 -8.51 9.86 -27.99
CA SER A 164 -8.88 10.47 -29.27
C SER A 164 -7.68 11.23 -29.86
N ASN A 165 -7.53 11.13 -31.18
CA ASN A 165 -6.54 11.87 -31.96
C ASN A 165 -7.06 13.25 -32.45
N SER A 166 -8.18 13.73 -31.90
CA SER A 166 -8.73 15.06 -32.23
C SER A 166 -7.82 16.20 -31.77
N ASP A 167 -7.75 17.26 -32.57
CA ASP A 167 -7.04 18.50 -32.21
C ASP A 167 -7.78 19.28 -31.10
N ASN A 168 -9.10 19.12 -31.01
CA ASN A 168 -9.90 19.72 -29.96
C ASN A 168 -9.77 18.91 -28.68
N LYS A 169 -9.37 19.56 -27.58
CA LYS A 169 -9.19 18.91 -26.29
C LYS A 169 -10.51 18.90 -25.52
N ASP A 170 -11.00 17.70 -25.21
CA ASP A 170 -12.09 17.51 -24.27
C ASP A 170 -11.65 17.81 -22.82
N ILE A 171 -12.59 17.67 -21.88
CA ILE A 171 -12.36 17.91 -20.44
C ILE A 171 -11.26 17.01 -19.86
N GLY A 172 -11.02 15.85 -20.47
CA GLY A 172 -9.99 14.88 -20.09
C GLY A 172 -8.72 14.97 -20.92
N ASN A 173 -8.53 16.00 -21.75
CA ASN A 173 -7.41 16.15 -22.66
C ASN A 173 -7.27 14.93 -23.60
N ASN A 174 -8.40 14.43 -24.09
CA ASN A 174 -8.55 13.34 -25.06
C ASN A 174 -8.01 11.99 -24.57
N SER A 175 -7.73 11.84 -23.28
CA SER A 175 -7.15 10.64 -22.68
C SER A 175 -7.94 10.22 -21.45
N TRP A 176 -8.56 9.05 -21.54
CA TRP A 176 -9.49 8.56 -20.54
C TRP A 176 -9.17 7.13 -20.12
N LYS A 177 -9.51 6.81 -18.87
CA LYS A 177 -9.50 5.47 -18.31
C LYS A 177 -10.94 4.96 -18.30
N LEU A 178 -11.18 3.80 -18.93
CA LEU A 178 -12.46 3.13 -18.93
C LEU A 178 -12.49 2.11 -17.80
N PHE A 179 -13.44 2.27 -16.90
CA PHE A 179 -13.73 1.33 -15.84
C PHE A 179 -15.00 0.58 -16.15
N GLY A 180 -14.99 -0.72 -15.88
CA GLY A 180 -16.13 -1.60 -16.10
C GLY A 180 -16.35 -2.54 -14.92
N ARG A 181 -17.61 -2.92 -14.71
CA ARG A 181 -18.01 -4.04 -13.86
C ARG A 181 -19.15 -4.81 -14.49
N GLN A 182 -19.23 -6.10 -14.24
CA GLN A 182 -20.38 -6.92 -14.58
C GLN A 182 -21.48 -6.75 -13.53
N LYS A 183 -22.60 -6.14 -13.92
CA LYS A 183 -23.76 -5.95 -13.04
C LYS A 183 -24.61 -7.23 -12.96
N ASP A 184 -24.81 -7.85 -14.12
CA ASP A 184 -25.62 -9.05 -14.30
C ASP A 184 -25.04 -9.89 -15.45
N ARG A 185 -25.52 -11.12 -15.65
CA ARG A 185 -25.01 -12.05 -16.68
C ARG A 185 -25.02 -11.48 -18.10
N HIS A 186 -25.89 -10.52 -18.38
CA HIS A 186 -26.10 -9.93 -19.70
C HIS A 186 -25.81 -8.44 -19.76
N ARG A 187 -25.34 -7.83 -18.66
CA ARG A 187 -25.17 -6.38 -18.59
C ARG A 187 -24.01 -5.98 -17.69
N SER A 188 -23.15 -5.15 -18.24
CA SER A 188 -22.07 -4.48 -17.53
C SER A 188 -22.38 -2.98 -17.38
N GLU A 189 -21.80 -2.38 -16.35
CA GLU A 189 -21.82 -0.93 -16.14
C GLU A 189 -20.41 -0.39 -16.38
N PHE A 190 -20.34 0.78 -17.01
CA PHE A 190 -19.09 1.41 -17.37
C PHE A 190 -19.08 2.88 -16.97
N TYR A 191 -17.91 3.40 -16.62
CA TYR A 191 -17.68 4.82 -16.52
C TYR A 191 -16.28 5.17 -16.99
N MET A 192 -16.09 6.44 -17.35
CA MET A 192 -14.80 6.99 -17.73
C MET A 192 -14.35 8.06 -16.75
N THR A 193 -13.05 8.10 -16.50
CA THR A 193 -12.37 9.18 -15.76
C THR A 193 -11.16 9.65 -16.55
N PRO A 194 -10.79 10.92 -16.50
CA PRO A 194 -9.63 11.41 -17.21
C PRO A 194 -8.34 10.72 -16.70
N THR A 195 -7.36 10.56 -17.58
CA THR A 195 -6.08 9.96 -17.20
C THR A 195 -5.29 10.88 -16.27
N ASN A 196 -5.45 12.20 -16.44
CA ASN A 196 -4.87 13.22 -15.59
C ASN A 196 -5.71 13.42 -14.31
N ASN A 197 -5.07 13.30 -13.15
CA ASN A 197 -5.71 13.40 -11.84
C ASN A 197 -6.10 14.84 -11.45
N ASN A 198 -5.76 15.85 -12.25
CA ASN A 198 -6.14 17.24 -11.97
C ASN A 198 -7.65 17.49 -12.13
N ASN A 199 -8.35 16.63 -12.87
CA ASN A 199 -9.78 16.77 -13.12
C ASN A 199 -10.53 15.58 -12.49
N ASP A 200 -11.33 15.84 -11.45
CA ASP A 200 -12.16 14.81 -10.81
C ASP A 200 -13.53 14.72 -11.49
N VAL A 201 -13.53 14.17 -12.71
CA VAL A 201 -14.74 14.01 -13.51
C VAL A 201 -14.98 12.52 -13.77
N LYS A 202 -16.19 12.07 -13.44
CA LYS A 202 -16.66 10.71 -13.69
C LYS A 202 -17.86 10.74 -14.63
N ILE A 203 -17.70 10.18 -15.82
CA ILE A 203 -18.77 10.12 -16.84
C ILE A 203 -19.30 8.69 -16.89
N PRO A 204 -20.54 8.42 -16.42
CA PRO A 204 -21.14 7.11 -16.60
C PRO A 204 -21.44 6.88 -18.09
N LEU A 205 -21.03 5.74 -18.64
CA LEU A 205 -21.34 5.39 -20.01
C LEU A 205 -22.69 4.68 -20.06
N THR A 206 -23.69 5.41 -20.53
CA THR A 206 -25.03 4.87 -20.81
C THR A 206 -25.26 4.76 -22.31
N ASP A 207 -26.20 3.92 -22.70
CA ASP A 207 -26.63 3.69 -24.08
C ASP A 207 -26.95 4.97 -24.87
N ASN A 208 -27.29 6.08 -24.20
CA ASN A 208 -27.67 7.34 -24.82
C ASN A 208 -26.45 8.22 -25.15
N ILE A 209 -25.33 7.99 -24.47
CA ILE A 209 -24.11 8.78 -24.62
C ILE A 209 -23.24 8.21 -25.74
N ILE A 210 -23.34 6.91 -26.04
CA ILE A 210 -22.55 6.24 -27.07
C ILE A 210 -23.29 6.30 -28.41
N VAL A 211 -22.58 6.73 -29.45
CA VAL A 211 -23.04 6.71 -30.84
C VAL A 211 -22.49 5.45 -31.50
N GLY A 212 -23.38 4.60 -32.01
CA GLY A 212 -23.00 3.35 -32.69
C GLY A 212 -23.03 2.11 -31.79
N GLU A 213 -21.98 1.29 -31.84
CA GLU A 213 -21.89 0.05 -31.09
C GLU A 213 -21.75 0.31 -29.58
N LYS A 214 -22.64 -0.30 -28.80
CA LYS A 214 -22.79 -0.01 -27.37
C LYS A 214 -21.92 -0.94 -26.54
N VAL A 215 -21.23 -0.39 -25.55
CA VAL A 215 -20.47 -1.18 -24.57
C VAL A 215 -21.44 -1.78 -23.54
N ARG A 216 -21.86 -3.02 -23.78
CA ARG A 216 -22.79 -3.75 -22.90
C ARG A 216 -22.14 -4.88 -22.12
N ASP A 217 -21.07 -5.44 -22.69
CA ASP A 217 -20.34 -6.56 -22.13
C ASP A 217 -18.89 -6.14 -21.86
N ILE A 218 -18.35 -6.59 -20.73
CA ILE A 218 -16.96 -6.35 -20.33
C ILE A 218 -15.98 -7.24 -21.13
N TYR A 219 -16.47 -8.35 -21.68
CA TYR A 219 -15.67 -9.27 -22.48
C TYR A 219 -15.61 -8.89 -23.96
N ALA A 220 -16.56 -8.09 -24.45
CA ALA A 220 -16.65 -7.64 -25.83
C ALA A 220 -16.73 -6.10 -25.87
N ILE A 221 -15.60 -5.43 -25.61
CA ILE A 221 -15.51 -3.97 -25.72
C ILE A 221 -15.12 -3.66 -27.17
N PRO A 222 -15.83 -2.75 -27.86
CA PRO A 222 -15.48 -2.36 -29.22
C PRO A 222 -14.15 -1.60 -29.24
N ASN A 223 -13.36 -1.80 -30.31
CA ASN A 223 -12.06 -1.15 -30.49
C ASN A 223 -12.16 0.37 -30.68
N THR A 224 -13.35 0.87 -31.03
CA THR A 224 -13.59 2.29 -31.27
C THR A 224 -14.90 2.72 -30.63
N LEU A 225 -14.93 3.91 -30.04
CA LEU A 225 -16.10 4.51 -29.43
C LEU A 225 -16.32 5.93 -29.94
N GLN A 226 -17.58 6.30 -30.13
CA GLN A 226 -17.96 7.67 -30.44
C GLN A 226 -19.01 8.12 -29.42
N PHE A 227 -18.96 9.38 -29.01
CA PHE A 227 -19.82 9.89 -27.95
C PHE A 227 -20.65 11.09 -28.41
N ASN A 228 -21.87 11.17 -27.88
CA ASN A 228 -22.75 12.31 -27.96
C ASN A 228 -22.89 12.90 -26.55
N SER A 229 -21.83 13.56 -26.08
CA SER A 229 -21.79 14.22 -24.77
C SER A 229 -21.10 15.57 -24.91
N PRO A 230 -21.58 16.63 -24.25
CA PRO A 230 -20.90 17.92 -24.24
C PRO A 230 -19.55 17.88 -23.51
N MET A 231 -19.28 16.82 -22.73
CA MET A 231 -18.03 16.65 -21.99
C MET A 231 -16.94 15.90 -22.77
N LEU A 232 -17.30 15.29 -23.89
CA LEU A 232 -16.44 14.48 -24.75
C LEU A 232 -16.46 15.06 -26.17
N ASN A 233 -15.47 14.75 -26.98
CA ASN A 233 -15.49 15.11 -28.38
C ASN A 233 -16.49 14.24 -29.15
N SER A 234 -17.00 14.77 -30.25
CA SER A 234 -17.81 14.04 -31.22
C SER A 234 -16.99 13.10 -32.12
N ASP A 235 -15.66 13.23 -32.09
CA ASP A 235 -14.75 12.42 -32.89
C ASP A 235 -14.61 11.00 -32.34
N VAL A 236 -14.05 10.11 -33.16
CA VAL A 236 -13.84 8.71 -32.78
C VAL A 236 -12.69 8.63 -31.76
N TYR A 237 -12.92 7.82 -30.73
CA TYR A 237 -11.93 7.41 -29.74
C TYR A 237 -11.50 5.97 -30.01
N GLU A 238 -10.20 5.73 -29.94
CA GLU A 238 -9.60 4.41 -29.99
C GLU A 238 -9.57 3.81 -28.58
N VAL A 239 -9.93 2.54 -28.48
CA VAL A 239 -9.98 1.80 -27.23
C VAL A 239 -8.85 0.78 -27.21
N THR A 240 -7.97 0.91 -26.23
CA THR A 240 -6.90 -0.06 -25.96
C THR A 240 -7.26 -0.85 -24.71
N GLU A 241 -7.68 -2.11 -24.89
CA GLU A 241 -8.02 -2.99 -23.76
C GLU A 241 -6.80 -3.32 -22.90
N VAL A 242 -7.01 -3.37 -21.59
CA VAL A 242 -6.02 -3.87 -20.62
C VAL A 242 -6.05 -5.39 -20.66
N PRO A 243 -4.90 -6.08 -20.64
CA PRO A 243 -4.84 -7.54 -20.60
C PRO A 243 -5.70 -8.08 -19.46
N LYS A 244 -6.69 -8.90 -19.80
CA LYS A 244 -7.52 -9.59 -18.82
C LYS A 244 -6.68 -10.76 -18.31
N ALA A 245 -6.38 -10.79 -17.00
CA ALA A 245 -5.95 -12.03 -16.38
C ALA A 245 -7.08 -13.04 -16.60
N ASP A 246 -6.77 -14.15 -17.26
CA ASP A 246 -7.76 -15.16 -17.58
C ASP A 246 -8.21 -15.84 -16.27
N LEU A 247 -9.26 -15.30 -15.65
CA LEU A 247 -9.86 -15.84 -14.44
C LEU A 247 -10.51 -17.22 -14.68
N THR A 248 -10.53 -17.71 -15.92
CA THR A 248 -11.04 -19.04 -16.28
C THR A 248 -9.94 -20.10 -16.35
N SER A 249 -8.66 -19.72 -16.22
CA SER A 249 -7.57 -20.68 -16.09
C SER A 249 -7.65 -21.36 -14.71
N ASN A 250 -8.23 -22.56 -14.68
CA ASN A 250 -8.36 -23.46 -13.52
C ASN A 250 -7.01 -23.96 -12.94
N TYR A 251 -5.91 -23.22 -13.10
CA TYR A 251 -4.60 -23.60 -12.60
C TYR A 251 -3.91 -22.41 -11.91
N ILE A 252 -4.21 -22.26 -10.62
CA ILE A 252 -3.27 -21.87 -9.58
C ILE A 252 -3.45 -22.85 -8.43
#